data_AF-A0A343R186-F1
#
_entry.id   AF-A0A343R186-F1
#
_cell.length_a   1.000
_cell.length_b   1.000
_cell.length_c   1.000
_cell.angle_alpha   90.00
_cell.angle_beta   90.00
_cell.angle_gamma   90.00
#
_symmetry.space_group_name_H-M   'P 1'
#
loop_
_entity.id
_entity.type
_entity.pdbx_description
1 polymer ?
#
loop_
_entity_poly.entity_id
_entity_poly.type
_entity_poly.pdbx_seq_one_letter_code
_entity_poly.pdbx_strand_id
1 'polypeptide(L)'
;MTILLIMMIMTSLILLSLNHPLSMGLILIIQTMVTSIIIGSMLESFFFSYIIIIIMLSGILVLFIYMASVASNEKFKSLINLMMMSTLFLLITSKLMYSYKGYMMNSLYYNDNISLIKIFNTATAQLTLMMIIYLLFTMIVVSNVSKIYEGPLRMKN
;
A
#
# COMPACT_ATOMS: atom_id res chain seq x y z
N MET A 1 17.50 -4.03 -4.12
CA MET A 1 16.30 -4.06 -5.00
C MET A 1 15.73 -5.43 -5.16
N THR A 2 16.50 -6.39 -5.67
CA THR A 2 16.05 -7.77 -5.88
C THR A 2 15.41 -8.43 -4.67
N ILE A 3 16.05 -8.37 -3.49
CA ILE A 3 15.48 -8.91 -2.25
C ILE A 3 14.16 -8.21 -1.88
N LEU A 4 14.10 -6.89 -2.00
CA LEU A 4 12.89 -6.10 -1.71
C LEU A 4 11.75 -6.45 -2.68
N LEU A 5 12.06 -6.63 -3.97
CA LEU A 5 11.09 -7.07 -4.98
C LEU A 5 10.56 -8.47 -4.69
N ILE A 6 11.41 -9.39 -4.23
CA ILE A 6 10.93 -10.70 -3.79
C ILE A 6 10.00 -10.52 -2.58
N MET A 7 10.38 -9.73 -1.57
CA MET A 7 9.52 -9.47 -0.40
C MET A 7 8.16 -8.85 -0.77
N MET A 8 8.09 -8.01 -1.82
CA MET A 8 6.82 -7.51 -2.35
C MET A 8 5.94 -8.63 -2.90
N ILE A 9 6.51 -9.54 -3.69
CA ILE A 9 5.78 -10.67 -4.27
C ILE A 9 5.30 -11.61 -3.16
N MET A 10 6.09 -11.78 -2.09
CA MET A 10 5.69 -12.64 -0.98
C MET A 10 4.52 -12.06 -0.20
N THR A 11 4.58 -10.77 0.12
CA THR A 11 3.51 -10.12 0.88
C THR A 11 2.20 -10.09 0.10
N SER A 12 2.23 -9.91 -1.23
CA SER A 12 1.04 -9.96 -2.07
C SER A 12 0.43 -11.36 -2.20
N LEU A 13 1.24 -12.42 -2.24
CA LEU A 13 0.73 -13.80 -2.25
C LEU A 13 0.08 -14.17 -0.91
N ILE A 14 0.65 -13.73 0.22
CA ILE A 14 0.04 -13.98 1.53
C ILE A 14 -1.28 -13.21 1.65
N LEU A 15 -1.37 -11.99 1.13
CA LEU A 15 -2.59 -11.18 1.12
C LEU A 15 -3.80 -11.94 0.55
N LEU A 16 -3.63 -12.64 -0.57
CA LEU A 16 -4.69 -13.40 -1.25
C LEU A 16 -5.27 -14.54 -0.39
N SER A 17 -4.56 -14.96 0.65
CA SER A 17 -4.91 -16.11 1.49
C SER A 17 -5.51 -15.73 2.85
N LEU A 18 -5.55 -14.44 3.16
CA LEU A 18 -6.05 -13.95 4.44
C LEU A 18 -7.56 -13.71 4.40
N ASN A 19 -8.26 -14.26 5.38
CA ASN A 19 -9.70 -14.05 5.54
C ASN A 19 -10.04 -13.01 6.61
N HIS A 20 -9.19 -12.84 7.63
CA HIS A 20 -9.50 -11.94 8.73
C HIS A 20 -9.13 -10.49 8.39
N PRO A 21 -10.04 -9.51 8.54
CA PRO A 21 -9.81 -8.11 8.14
C PRO A 21 -8.62 -7.48 8.86
N LEU A 22 -8.42 -7.82 10.15
CA LEU A 22 -7.26 -7.37 10.91
C LEU A 22 -5.92 -7.88 10.33
N SER A 23 -5.82 -9.17 9.96
CA SER A 23 -4.61 -9.67 9.31
C SER A 23 -4.39 -9.01 7.94
N MET A 24 -5.46 -8.76 7.21
CA MET A 24 -5.40 -8.10 5.91
C MET A 24 -4.80 -6.69 6.05
N GLY A 25 -5.26 -5.93 7.06
CA GLY A 25 -4.70 -4.62 7.39
C GLY A 25 -3.22 -4.67 7.77
N LEU A 26 -2.81 -5.65 8.57
CA LEU A 26 -1.41 -5.82 8.96
C LEU A 26 -0.50 -6.14 7.78
N ILE A 27 -0.92 -7.03 6.87
CA ILE A 27 -0.14 -7.34 5.66
C ILE A 27 -0.06 -6.14 4.73
N LEU A 28 -1.14 -5.37 4.59
CA LEU A 28 -1.11 -4.13 3.80
C LEU A 28 -0.12 -3.12 4.37
N ILE A 29 -0.02 -2.96 5.70
CA ILE A 29 0.99 -2.08 6.32
C ILE A 29 2.41 -2.55 5.94
N ILE A 30 2.70 -3.85 6.08
CA ILE A 30 4.02 -4.40 5.73
C ILE A 30 4.31 -4.18 4.23
N GLN A 31 3.34 -4.44 3.36
CA GLN A 31 3.48 -4.24 1.92
C GLN A 31 3.77 -2.77 1.59
N THR A 32 3.06 -1.82 2.21
CA THR A 32 3.28 -0.38 1.99
C THR A 32 4.68 0.07 2.43
N MET A 33 5.22 -0.48 3.51
CA MET A 33 6.60 -0.23 3.93
C MET A 33 7.61 -0.79 2.92
N VAL A 34 7.38 -1.98 2.37
CA VAL A 34 8.28 -2.52 1.34
C VAL A 34 8.21 -1.69 0.05
N THR A 35 7.02 -1.22 -0.34
CA THR A 35 6.88 -0.34 -1.53
C THR A 35 7.61 0.99 -1.38
N SER A 36 7.53 1.64 -0.22
CA SER A 36 8.15 2.95 -0.01
C SER A 36 9.67 2.85 -0.06
N ILE A 37 10.25 1.77 0.46
CA ILE A 37 11.69 1.51 0.38
C ILE A 37 12.12 1.26 -1.08
N ILE A 38 11.32 0.54 -1.89
CA ILE A 38 11.62 0.37 -3.32
C ILE A 38 11.60 1.71 -4.04
N ILE A 39 10.57 2.52 -3.84
CA ILE A 39 10.42 3.81 -4.53
C ILE A 39 11.51 4.80 -4.10
N GLY A 40 11.80 4.88 -2.81
CA GLY A 40 12.85 5.74 -2.28
C GLY A 40 14.26 5.34 -2.73
N SER A 41 14.43 4.11 -3.24
CA SER A 41 15.71 3.65 -3.74
C SER A 41 15.79 3.57 -5.27
N MET A 42 14.67 3.73 -5.98
CA MET A 42 14.62 3.97 -7.42
C MET A 42 14.70 5.47 -7.76
N LEU A 43 14.22 6.32 -6.86
CA LEU A 43 14.23 7.77 -7.03
C LEU A 43 15.38 8.40 -6.25
N GLU A 44 15.92 9.50 -6.76
CA GLU A 44 17.00 10.22 -6.07
C GLU A 44 16.54 10.95 -4.81
N SER A 45 15.24 11.26 -4.72
CA SER A 45 14.66 11.90 -3.53
C SER A 45 13.61 11.01 -2.86
N PHE A 46 13.67 10.95 -1.53
CA PHE A 46 12.72 10.20 -0.71
C PHE A 46 11.33 10.85 -0.62
N PHE A 47 11.10 12.02 -1.23
CA PHE A 47 9.86 12.77 -1.08
C PHE A 47 8.62 11.96 -1.49
N PHE A 48 8.67 11.27 -2.63
CA PHE A 48 7.58 10.39 -3.07
C PHE A 48 7.39 9.18 -2.14
N SER A 49 8.48 8.61 -1.62
CA SER A 49 8.38 7.50 -0.66
C SER A 49 7.67 7.92 0.64
N TYR A 50 7.88 9.16 1.11
CA TYR A 50 7.20 9.69 2.28
C TYR A 50 5.71 9.95 2.02
N ILE A 51 5.36 10.52 0.86
CA ILE A 51 3.94 10.74 0.50
C ILE A 51 3.18 9.40 0.52
N ILE A 52 3.76 8.34 -0.03
CA ILE A 52 3.14 7.02 -0.09
C ILE A 52 2.91 6.44 1.31
N ILE A 53 3.90 6.56 2.21
CA ILE A 53 3.76 6.10 3.60
C ILE A 53 2.61 6.82 4.29
N ILE A 54 2.52 8.15 4.16
CA ILE A 54 1.50 8.95 4.85
C ILE A 54 0.10 8.61 4.36
N ILE A 55 -0.11 8.62 3.04
CA ILE A 55 -1.43 8.37 2.45
C ILE A 55 -1.91 6.95 2.80
N MET A 56 -1.05 5.94 2.60
CA MET A 56 -1.46 4.55 2.81
C MET A 56 -1.70 4.23 4.29
N LEU A 57 -0.85 4.68 5.21
CA LEU A 57 -1.05 4.43 6.64
C LEU A 57 -2.34 5.11 7.16
N SER A 58 -2.61 6.34 6.72
CA SER A 58 -3.82 7.07 7.14
C SER A 58 -5.11 6.34 6.74
N GLY A 59 -5.18 5.81 5.51
CA GLY A 59 -6.35 5.08 5.02
C GLY A 59 -6.57 3.73 5.72
N ILE A 60 -5.47 3.00 5.99
CA ILE A 60 -5.55 1.69 6.64
C ILE A 60 -5.98 1.82 8.11
N LEU A 61 -5.54 2.87 8.82
CA LEU A 61 -5.95 3.09 10.22
C LEU A 61 -7.45 3.34 10.37
N VAL A 62 -8.07 4.10 9.44
CA VAL A 62 -9.52 4.32 9.45
C VAL A 62 -10.28 3.01 9.21
N LEU A 63 -9.84 2.21 8.24
CA LEU A 63 -10.40 0.87 7.99
C LEU A 63 -10.24 -0.07 9.19
N PHE A 64 -9.12 0.02 9.89
CA PHE A 64 -8.85 -0.77 11.09
C PHE A 64 -9.86 -0.46 12.20
N ILE A 65 -10.12 0.82 12.48
CA ILE A 65 -11.09 1.24 13.50
C ILE A 65 -12.49 0.77 13.12
N TYR A 66 -12.88 0.92 11.85
CA TYR A 66 -14.18 0.45 11.38
C TYR A 66 -14.34 -1.06 11.56
N MET A 67 -13.39 -1.86 11.08
CA MET A 67 -13.48 -3.33 11.18
C MET A 67 -13.42 -3.83 12.63
N ALA A 68 -12.61 -3.21 13.49
CA ALA A 68 -12.59 -3.52 14.93
C ALA A 68 -13.92 -3.22 15.64
N SER A 69 -14.69 -2.26 15.13
CA SER A 69 -16.01 -1.92 15.68
C SER A 69 -17.14 -2.84 15.19
N VAL A 70 -16.94 -3.54 14.06
CA VAL A 70 -17.98 -4.33 13.38
C VAL A 70 -17.81 -5.84 13.59
N ALA A 71 -16.58 -6.35 13.68
CA ALA A 71 -16.33 -7.79 13.78
C ALA A 71 -16.07 -8.25 15.22
N SER A 72 -16.63 -9.42 15.59
CA SER A 72 -16.21 -10.17 16.78
C SER A 72 -14.78 -10.69 16.58
N ASN A 73 -13.95 -10.68 17.64
CA ASN A 73 -12.60 -11.25 17.63
C ASN A 73 -12.64 -12.78 17.47
N GLU A 74 -12.89 -13.26 16.26
CA GLU A 74 -12.79 -14.69 15.95
C GLU A 74 -11.35 -15.18 16.10
N LYS A 75 -11.19 -16.41 16.61
CA LYS A 75 -9.86 -16.97 16.85
C LYS A 75 -9.13 -17.14 15.52
N PHE A 76 -7.92 -16.59 15.45
CA PHE A 76 -7.03 -16.71 14.31
C PHE A 76 -6.77 -18.18 13.95
N LYS A 77 -7.18 -18.59 12.74
CA LYS A 77 -6.78 -19.88 12.18
C LYS A 77 -5.33 -19.76 11.68
N SER A 78 -4.48 -20.70 12.11
CA SER A 78 -3.04 -20.67 11.85
C SER A 78 -2.70 -20.62 10.36
N LEU A 79 -1.85 -19.65 10.00
CA LEU A 79 -1.32 -19.37 8.67
C LEU A 79 -0.03 -20.15 8.35
N ILE A 80 0.33 -21.13 9.17
CA ILE A 80 1.63 -21.84 9.10
C ILE A 80 1.88 -22.49 7.74
N ASN A 81 0.85 -23.08 7.11
CA ASN A 81 1.01 -23.71 5.79
C ASN A 81 1.27 -22.68 4.67
N LEU A 82 0.70 -21.49 4.78
CA LEU A 82 0.88 -20.41 3.82
C LEU A 82 2.23 -19.73 3.98
N MET A 83 2.69 -19.54 5.22
CA MET A 83 4.06 -19.08 5.47
C MET A 83 5.09 -20.06 4.92
N MET A 84 4.90 -21.37 5.10
CA MET A 84 5.82 -22.38 4.54
C MET A 84 5.85 -22.40 3.01
N MET A 85 4.71 -22.20 2.33
CA MET A 85 4.70 -22.09 0.87
C MET A 85 5.39 -20.82 0.38
N SER A 86 5.26 -19.71 1.11
CA SER A 86 5.99 -18.49 0.78
C SER A 86 7.51 -18.68 0.97
N THR A 87 7.98 -19.31 2.05
CA THR A 87 9.43 -19.47 2.27
C THR A 87 10.10 -20.36 1.22
N LEU A 88 9.39 -21.37 0.67
CA LEU A 88 9.91 -22.21 -0.41
C LEU A 88 10.06 -21.45 -1.74
N PHE A 89 9.13 -20.55 -2.06
CA PHE A 89 9.21 -19.74 -3.28
C PHE A 89 10.37 -18.71 -3.23
N LEU A 90 10.67 -18.21 -2.03
CA LEU A 90 11.82 -17.33 -1.76
C LEU A 90 13.17 -18.02 -2.03
N LEU A 91 13.29 -19.29 -1.64
CA LEU A 91 14.55 -20.04 -1.83
C LEU A 91 14.82 -20.34 -3.31
N ILE A 92 13.79 -20.60 -4.11
CA ILE A 92 13.93 -20.87 -5.54
C ILE A 92 14.32 -19.58 -6.28
N THR A 93 13.67 -18.46 -5.95
CA THR A 93 13.92 -17.17 -6.61
C THR A 93 15.29 -16.59 -6.27
N SER A 94 15.78 -16.77 -5.04
CA SER A 94 17.12 -16.29 -4.64
C SER A 94 18.26 -16.97 -5.41
N LYS A 95 18.14 -18.27 -5.70
CA LYS A 95 19.14 -19.01 -6.51
C LYS A 95 19.15 -18.55 -7.96
N LEU A 96 17.97 -18.30 -8.54
CA LEU A 96 17.86 -17.77 -9.90
C LEU A 96 18.45 -16.37 -10.02
N MET A 97 18.41 -15.55 -8.97
CA MET A 97 18.96 -14.19 -9.04
C MET A 97 20.48 -14.12 -8.97
N TYR A 98 21.15 -15.08 -8.33
CA TYR A 98 22.62 -15.09 -8.29
C TYR A 98 23.24 -15.30 -9.68
N SER A 99 22.55 -15.98 -10.60
CA SER A 99 23.03 -16.18 -11.97
C SER A 99 22.87 -14.94 -12.86
N TYR A 100 21.93 -14.03 -12.56
CA TYR A 100 21.65 -12.84 -13.37
C TYR A 100 22.46 -11.58 -12.98
N LYS A 101 23.23 -11.62 -11.89
CA LYS A 101 24.03 -10.48 -11.40
C LYS A 101 25.06 -9.94 -12.41
N GLY A 102 25.39 -10.68 -13.46
CA GLY A 102 26.37 -10.29 -14.48
C GLY A 102 25.91 -9.20 -15.47
N TYR A 103 24.61 -8.93 -15.61
CA TYR A 103 24.10 -8.17 -16.77
C TYR A 103 23.53 -6.77 -16.48
N MET A 104 23.45 -6.34 -15.22
CA MET A 104 22.74 -5.11 -14.82
C MET A 104 23.63 -4.13 -14.04
N MET A 105 24.86 -3.90 -14.50
CA MET A 105 25.73 -2.89 -13.87
C MET A 105 25.73 -1.54 -14.59
N ASN A 106 25.27 -1.45 -15.83
CA ASN A 106 25.41 -0.22 -16.61
C ASN A 106 24.11 0.13 -17.33
N SER A 107 23.19 0.80 -16.65
CA SER A 107 22.34 1.78 -17.33
C SER A 107 21.56 2.59 -16.30
N LEU A 108 21.63 3.92 -16.46
CA LEU A 108 20.64 4.90 -16.02
C LEU A 108 20.80 5.46 -14.60
N TYR A 109 21.88 6.22 -14.39
CA TYR A 109 21.79 7.45 -13.59
C TYR A 109 21.28 8.56 -14.52
N TYR A 110 20.00 8.51 -14.90
CA TYR A 110 19.33 9.69 -15.38
C TYR A 110 18.75 10.39 -14.17
N ASN A 111 19.47 11.44 -13.78
CA ASN A 111 19.18 12.29 -12.65
C ASN A 111 18.03 13.23 -13.02
N ASP A 112 16.84 12.65 -13.20
CA ASP A 112 15.61 13.42 -13.29
C ASP A 112 15.18 13.77 -11.87
N ASN A 113 15.65 14.91 -11.39
CA ASN A 113 15.00 15.60 -10.28
C ASN A 113 13.53 15.83 -10.68
N ILE A 114 12.65 14.94 -10.21
CA ILE A 114 11.21 15.08 -10.38
C ILE A 114 10.78 16.31 -9.58
N SER A 115 10.82 17.46 -10.24
CA SER A 115 10.34 18.71 -9.67
C SER A 115 8.81 18.65 -9.63
N LEU A 116 8.23 18.55 -8.42
CA LEU A 116 6.79 18.60 -8.18
C LEU A 116 6.11 19.83 -8.80
N ILE A 117 6.88 20.90 -8.98
CA ILE A 117 6.46 22.16 -9.61
C ILE A 117 5.94 21.92 -11.03
N LYS A 118 6.40 20.88 -11.74
CA LYS A 118 5.90 20.52 -13.08
C LYS A 118 4.41 20.19 -13.09
N ILE A 119 3.83 19.76 -11.97
CA ILE A 119 2.40 19.43 -11.85
C ILE A 119 1.52 20.67 -11.99
N PHE A 120 2.01 21.85 -11.60
CA PHE A 120 1.29 23.13 -11.71
C PHE A 120 1.59 23.91 -12.98
N ASN A 121 2.32 23.33 -13.94
CA ASN A 121 2.56 24.01 -15.21
C ASN A 121 1.28 24.02 -16.07
N THR A 122 1.20 24.98 -16.99
CA THR A 122 0.09 25.21 -17.91
C THR A 122 -0.39 23.93 -18.62
N ALA A 123 0.52 23.05 -19.03
CA ALA A 123 0.20 21.79 -19.70
C ALA A 123 -0.51 20.76 -18.79
N THR A 124 -0.19 20.72 -17.50
CA THR A 124 -0.75 19.75 -16.53
C THR A 124 -1.79 20.37 -15.60
N ALA A 125 -1.97 21.69 -15.62
CA ALA A 125 -2.92 22.41 -14.78
C ALA A 125 -4.38 21.96 -14.98
N GLN A 126 -4.74 21.50 -16.18
CA GLN A 126 -6.07 20.93 -16.41
C GLN A 126 -6.28 19.62 -15.64
N LEU A 127 -5.25 18.77 -15.54
CA LEU A 127 -5.32 17.53 -14.77
C LEU A 127 -5.42 17.83 -13.27
N THR A 128 -4.70 18.83 -12.77
CA THR A 128 -4.80 19.22 -11.35
C THR A 128 -6.17 19.80 -11.02
N LEU A 129 -6.75 20.62 -11.90
CA LEU A 129 -8.10 21.15 -11.73
C LEU A 129 -9.14 20.01 -11.64
N MET A 130 -9.02 18.99 -12.50
CA MET A 130 -9.91 17.82 -12.48
C MET A 130 -9.84 17.09 -11.13
N MET A 131 -8.64 16.89 -10.58
CA MET A 131 -8.46 16.23 -9.28
C MET A 131 -9.05 17.03 -8.12
N ILE A 132 -8.94 18.36 -8.15
CA ILE A 132 -9.55 19.24 -7.13
C ILE A 132 -11.08 19.11 -7.16
N ILE A 133 -11.68 19.18 -8.37
CA ILE A 133 -13.13 19.03 -8.52
C ILE A 133 -13.59 17.64 -8.06
N TYR A 134 -12.83 16.59 -8.37
CA TYR A 134 -13.14 15.23 -7.92
C TYR A 134 -13.15 15.13 -6.39
N LEU A 135 -12.11 15.62 -5.70
CA LEU A 135 -12.04 15.58 -4.23
C LEU A 135 -13.15 16.43 -3.57
N LEU A 136 -13.52 17.55 -4.18
CA LEU A 136 -14.64 18.37 -3.70
C LEU A 136 -15.97 17.62 -3.84
N PHE A 137 -16.19 16.97 -4.97
CA PHE A 137 -17.41 16.19 -5.20
C PHE A 137 -17.51 15.01 -4.22
N THR A 138 -16.42 14.27 -4.00
CA THR A 138 -16.43 13.15 -3.05
C THR A 138 -16.73 13.61 -1.63
N MET A 139 -16.22 14.77 -1.18
CA MET A 139 -16.56 15.35 0.12
C MET A 139 -18.06 15.63 0.25
N ILE A 140 -18.68 16.27 -0.76
CA ILE A 140 -20.12 16.57 -0.76
C ILE A 140 -20.92 15.27 -0.69
N VAL A 141 -20.59 14.28 -1.53
CA VAL A 141 -21.29 12.98 -1.55
C VAL A 141 -21.15 12.27 -0.21
N VAL A 142 -19.93 12.16 0.34
CA VAL A 142 -19.69 11.50 1.64
C VAL A 142 -20.48 12.20 2.75
N SER A 143 -20.50 13.54 2.78
CA SER A 143 -21.26 14.30 3.78
C SER A 143 -22.78 14.13 3.68
N ASN A 144 -23.30 13.85 2.47
CA ASN A 144 -24.71 13.56 2.25
C ASN A 144 -25.05 12.12 2.65
N VAL A 145 -24.17 11.15 2.38
CA VAL A 145 -24.33 9.74 2.77
C VAL A 145 -24.17 9.57 4.28
N SER A 146 -23.31 10.35 4.94
CA SER A 146 -23.07 10.25 6.39
C SER A 146 -24.21 10.81 7.24
N LYS A 147 -25.23 11.45 6.67
CA LYS A 147 -26.44 11.87 7.41
C LYS A 147 -27.31 10.64 7.71
N ILE A 148 -26.87 9.87 8.70
CA ILE A 148 -27.62 8.74 9.26
C ILE A 148 -28.60 9.33 10.28
N TYR A 149 -29.90 9.14 10.03
CA TYR A 149 -31.02 9.54 10.90
C TYR A 149 -31.39 8.47 11.95
N GLU A 150 -30.51 7.53 12.26
CA GLU A 150 -30.82 6.47 13.23
C GLU A 150 -29.67 6.30 14.23
N GLY A 151 -30.06 6.10 15.49
CA GLY A 151 -29.21 6.16 16.67
C GLY A 151 -28.02 5.20 16.67
N PRO A 152 -27.14 5.30 17.67
CA PRO A 152 -25.87 4.58 17.68
C PRO A 152 -26.08 3.07 17.48
N LEU A 153 -25.29 2.47 16.57
CA LEU A 153 -25.24 1.03 16.22
C LEU A 153 -24.95 0.07 17.39
N ARG A 154 -24.93 0.57 18.63
CA ARG A 154 -24.74 -0.23 19.84
C ARG A 154 -26.07 -0.32 20.56
N MET A 155 -26.72 -1.47 20.45
CA MET A 155 -27.81 -1.82 21.37
C MET A 155 -27.25 -1.75 22.80
N LYS A 156 -27.90 -0.95 23.65
CA LYS A 156 -27.66 -0.97 25.10
C LYS A 156 -28.11 -2.35 25.60
N ASN A 157 -27.18 -3.07 26.21
CA ASN A 157 -27.51 -4.19 27.11
C ASN A 157 -28.33 -3.68 28.30
#